data_AF-A0A8D8D4R4-F1
#
_entry.id   AF-A0A8D8D4R4-F1
#
_cell.length_a   1.000
_cell.length_b   1.000
_cell.length_c   1.000
_cell.angle_alpha   90.00
_cell.angle_beta   90.00
_cell.angle_gamma   90.00
#
_symmetry.space_group_name_H-M   'P 1'
#
loop_
_entity.id
_entity.type
_entity.pdbx_description
1 polymer ?
#
loop_
_entity_poly.entity_id
_entity_poly.type
_entity_poly.pdbx_seq_one_letter_code
_entity_poly.pdbx_strand_id
1 'polypeptide(L)'
;MINQVTVEALHSANYVENYLDSVENLPDDVQRHLSRIREIDVLYRNHLRDVSIYYEQWNGANGTGAVNGGGGAGSDSSSTDQLSQATKRAIVRMQQGLIAAQELGDEKLQIVQHLQDLIDHKTRTLDQDFKNLGSDFFSRLDYGREEKMSVEQQQQQKEIRTASPAC
;
A
#
# COMPACT_ATOMS: atom_id res chain seq x y z
N MET A 1 -19.83 22.84 -34.25
CA MET A 1 -19.30 21.48 -34.00
C MET A 1 -17.92 21.65 -33.40
N ILE A 2 -17.78 21.48 -32.09
CA ILE A 2 -16.45 21.25 -31.51
C ILE A 2 -15.94 19.98 -32.21
N ASN A 3 -14.80 20.07 -32.90
CA ASN A 3 -14.27 18.99 -33.71
C ASN A 3 -14.18 17.72 -32.86
N GLN A 4 -14.92 16.68 -33.23
CA GLN A 4 -14.90 15.36 -32.57
C GLN A 4 -13.45 14.86 -32.36
N VAL A 5 -12.59 15.13 -33.33
CA VAL A 5 -11.15 14.85 -33.30
C VAL A 5 -10.43 15.59 -32.16
N THR A 6 -10.82 16.84 -31.86
CA THR A 6 -10.24 17.61 -30.76
C THR A 6 -10.66 17.05 -29.41
N VAL A 7 -11.90 16.57 -29.27
CA VAL A 7 -12.40 15.94 -28.03
C VAL A 7 -11.68 14.61 -27.78
N GLU A 8 -11.53 13.78 -28.81
CA GLU A 8 -10.79 12.52 -28.76
C GLU A 8 -9.30 12.73 -28.43
N ALA A 9 -8.67 13.75 -29.01
CA ALA A 9 -7.29 14.13 -28.69
C ALA A 9 -7.13 14.56 -27.23
N LEU A 10 -8.12 15.27 -26.66
CA LEU A 10 -8.11 15.64 -25.24
C LEU A 10 -8.29 14.44 -24.32
N HIS A 11 -9.22 13.52 -24.64
CA HIS A 11 -9.42 12.31 -23.85
C HIS A 11 -8.19 11.39 -23.87
N SER A 12 -7.54 11.25 -25.02
CA SER A 12 -6.31 10.46 -25.14
C SER A 12 -5.12 11.09 -24.43
N ALA A 13 -4.94 12.41 -24.52
CA ALA A 13 -3.92 13.12 -23.76
C ALA A 13 -4.11 12.92 -22.24
N ASN A 14 -5.34 13.10 -21.75
CA ASN A 14 -5.67 12.95 -20.34
C ASN A 14 -5.46 11.51 -19.83
N TYR A 15 -5.89 10.50 -20.60
CA TYR A 15 -5.66 9.09 -20.23
C TYR A 15 -4.18 8.75 -20.12
N VAL A 16 -3.37 9.18 -21.09
CA VAL A 16 -1.92 8.91 -21.09
C VAL A 16 -1.24 9.65 -19.93
N GLU A 17 -1.61 10.90 -19.69
CA GLU A 17 -1.07 11.69 -18.57
C GLU A 17 -1.36 11.02 -17.23
N ASN A 18 -2.62 10.66 -16.96
CA ASN A 18 -3.01 10.00 -15.71
C ASN A 18 -2.40 8.60 -15.57
N TYR A 19 -2.25 7.87 -16.69
CA TYR A 19 -1.59 6.56 -16.70
C TYR A 19 -0.10 6.69 -16.34
N LEU A 20 0.62 7.63 -16.96
CA LEU A 20 2.02 7.86 -16.68
C LEU A 20 2.24 8.32 -15.24
N ASP A 21 1.43 9.25 -14.73
CA ASP A 21 1.47 9.68 -13.32
C ASP A 21 1.25 8.49 -12.36
N SER A 22 0.31 7.60 -12.70
CA SER A 22 0.08 6.38 -11.91
C SER A 22 1.28 5.44 -11.93
N VAL A 23 1.91 5.24 -13.08
CA VAL A 23 3.06 4.33 -13.21
C VAL A 23 4.32 4.90 -12.56
N GLU A 24 4.49 6.22 -12.59
CA GLU A 24 5.65 6.90 -12.04
C GLU A 24 5.57 7.02 -10.51
N ASN A 25 4.41 7.43 -9.98
CA ASN A 25 4.29 7.84 -8.57
C ASN A 25 3.68 6.77 -7.65
N LEU A 26 2.71 5.97 -8.13
CA LEU A 26 2.03 4.99 -7.29
C LEU A 26 2.96 3.93 -6.66
N PRO A 27 3.97 3.39 -7.38
CA PRO A 27 4.88 2.41 -6.78
C PRO A 27 5.66 2.96 -5.58
N ASP A 28 6.11 4.21 -5.66
CA ASP A 28 6.83 4.87 -4.55
C ASP A 28 5.90 5.13 -3.36
N ASP A 29 4.69 5.62 -3.63
CA ASP A 29 3.67 5.80 -2.59
C ASP A 29 3.34 4.48 -1.89
N VAL A 30 3.07 3.41 -2.64
CA VAL A 30 2.79 2.07 -2.09
C VAL A 30 3.97 1.59 -1.24
N GLN A 31 5.20 1.75 -1.74
CA GLN A 31 6.40 1.35 -1.03
C GLN A 31 6.57 2.12 0.29
N ARG A 32 6.28 3.42 0.31
CA ARG A 32 6.33 4.25 1.52
C ARG A 32 5.34 3.77 2.57
N HIS A 33 4.08 3.51 2.19
CA HIS A 33 3.06 2.99 3.11
C HIS A 33 3.44 1.60 3.64
N LEU A 34 3.92 0.69 2.77
CA LEU A 34 4.38 -0.64 3.19
C LEU A 34 5.58 -0.58 4.13
N SER A 35 6.50 0.35 3.90
CA SER A 35 7.66 0.57 4.79
C SER A 35 7.20 1.00 6.18
N ARG A 36 6.24 1.92 6.26
CA ARG A 36 5.65 2.34 7.54
C ARG A 36 4.90 1.20 8.23
N ILE A 37 4.13 0.39 7.50
CA ILE A 37 3.45 -0.79 8.05
C ILE A 37 4.46 -1.77 8.67
N ARG A 38 5.59 -2.02 7.99
CA ARG A 38 6.65 -2.90 8.50
C ARG A 38 7.29 -2.36 9.78
N GLU A 39 7.52 -1.05 9.86
CA GLU A 39 8.01 -0.40 11.07
C GLU A 39 7.02 -0.59 12.24
N ILE A 40 5.73 -0.35 12.00
CA ILE A 40 4.66 -0.58 12.98
C ILE A 40 4.64 -2.04 13.44
N ASP A 41 4.77 -3.01 12.53
CA ASP A 41 4.81 -4.43 12.88
C ASP A 41 5.98 -4.81 13.80
N VAL A 42 7.14 -4.16 13.61
CA VAL A 42 8.30 -4.34 14.51
C VAL A 42 8.00 -3.76 15.89
N LEU A 43 7.46 -2.55 15.96
CA LEU A 43 7.12 -1.88 17.22
C LEU A 43 6.03 -2.66 17.99
N TYR A 44 5.00 -3.13 17.29
CA TYR A 44 3.93 -3.94 17.85
C TYR A 44 4.47 -5.23 18.50
N ARG A 45 5.36 -5.95 17.79
CA ARG A 45 6.00 -7.16 18.32
C ARG A 45 6.88 -6.86 19.54
N ASN A 46 7.53 -5.70 19.59
CA ASN A 46 8.31 -5.30 20.76
C ASN A 46 7.41 -5.07 21.98
N HIS A 47 6.29 -4.35 21.82
CA HIS A 47 5.33 -4.19 22.92
C HIS A 47 4.76 -5.51 23.41
N LEU A 48 4.42 -6.45 22.51
CA LEU A 48 3.97 -7.78 22.92
C LEU A 48 5.04 -8.56 23.70
N ARG A 49 6.31 -8.45 23.30
CA ARG A 49 7.43 -9.06 24.04
C ARG A 49 7.54 -8.45 25.44
N ASP A 50 7.47 -7.12 25.56
CA ASP A 50 7.53 -6.44 26.86
C ASP A 50 6.38 -6.86 27.77
N VAL A 51 5.15 -6.95 27.23
CA VAL A 51 3.98 -7.45 27.96
C VAL A 51 4.21 -8.89 28.44
N SER A 52 4.76 -9.77 27.60
CA SER A 52 5.10 -11.14 27.98
C SER A 52 6.11 -11.19 29.14
N ILE A 53 7.14 -10.33 29.10
CA ILE A 53 8.14 -10.24 30.16
C ILE A 53 7.51 -9.78 31.47
N TYR A 54 6.65 -8.75 31.45
CA TYR A 54 5.96 -8.29 32.66
C TYR A 54 4.95 -9.31 33.18
N TYR A 55 4.35 -10.10 32.30
CA TYR A 55 3.47 -11.21 32.68
C TYR A 55 4.24 -12.31 33.43
N GLU A 56 5.42 -12.70 32.93
CA GLU A 56 6.28 -13.68 33.62
C GLU A 56 6.75 -13.16 34.99
N GLN A 57 7.10 -11.86 35.10
CA GLN A 57 7.45 -11.23 36.37
C GLN A 57 6.27 -11.24 37.36
N TRP A 58 5.06 -10.95 36.89
CA TRP A 58 3.84 -11.01 37.69
C TRP A 58 3.55 -12.45 38.16
N ASN A 59 3.66 -13.44 37.27
CA ASN A 59 3.41 -14.85 37.58
C ASN A 59 4.47 -15.42 38.53
N GLY A 60 5.73 -15.03 38.38
CA GLY A 60 6.82 -15.39 39.29
C GLY A 60 6.66 -14.77 40.69
N ALA A 61 6.17 -13.53 40.77
CA ALA A 61 5.89 -12.86 42.04
C ALA A 61 4.65 -13.44 42.76
N ASN A 62 3.65 -13.95 42.03
CA ASN A 62 2.44 -14.53 42.63
C ASN A 62 2.59 -16.00 43.10
N GLY A 63 3.79 -16.59 43.02
CA GLY A 63 4.10 -17.88 43.66
C GLY A 63 3.48 -19.12 43.01
N THR A 64 2.78 -18.99 41.89
CA THR A 64 2.14 -20.11 41.18
C THR A 64 3.07 -20.82 40.18
N GLY A 65 4.30 -20.32 39.97
CA GLY A 65 5.25 -20.82 38.97
C GLY A 65 6.30 -21.84 39.43
N ALA A 66 6.33 -22.26 40.69
CA ALA A 66 7.30 -23.23 41.21
C ALA A 66 6.62 -24.37 41.98
N VAL A 67 6.22 -25.42 41.27
CA VAL A 67 5.73 -26.69 41.87
C VAL A 67 6.89 -27.64 42.26
N ASN A 68 8.16 -27.21 42.19
CA ASN A 68 9.27 -28.05 42.65
C ASN A 68 10.34 -27.22 43.36
N GLY A 69 10.51 -27.45 44.67
CA GLY A 69 11.60 -26.91 45.47
C GLY A 69 11.15 -26.53 46.87
N GLY A 70 11.18 -27.50 47.79
CA GLY A 70 10.78 -27.31 49.18
C GLY A 70 11.71 -26.38 49.97
N GLY A 71 11.14 -25.78 51.02
CA GLY A 71 11.87 -25.19 52.13
C GLY A 71 11.70 -23.68 52.25
N GLY A 72 11.09 -23.22 53.36
CA GLY A 72 11.16 -21.82 53.75
C GLY A 72 10.02 -21.33 54.63
N ALA A 73 9.92 -21.85 55.85
CA ALA A 73 9.11 -21.26 56.90
C ALA A 73 9.71 -19.91 57.34
N GLY A 74 8.90 -18.84 57.28
CA GLY A 74 9.26 -17.50 57.78
C GLY A 74 8.49 -16.39 57.06
N SER A 75 7.22 -16.17 57.42
CA SER A 75 6.42 -15.05 56.91
C SER A 75 6.67 -13.80 57.77
N ASP A 76 7.50 -12.90 57.25
CA ASP A 76 7.57 -11.50 57.67
C ASP A 76 6.46 -10.71 56.97
N SER A 77 5.68 -9.93 57.73
CA SER A 77 4.57 -9.13 57.23
C SER A 77 4.97 -8.02 56.25
N SER A 78 6.21 -7.51 56.29
CA SER A 78 6.77 -6.51 55.37
C SER A 78 6.98 -7.05 53.95
N SER A 79 7.32 -8.33 53.84
CA SER A 79 7.55 -9.02 52.56
C SER A 79 6.27 -9.11 51.70
N THR A 80 5.11 -9.23 52.34
CA THR A 80 3.80 -9.35 51.68
C THR A 80 3.38 -8.06 50.98
N ASP A 81 3.68 -6.89 51.57
CA ASP A 81 3.33 -5.59 51.01
C ASP A 81 4.21 -5.22 49.80
N GLN A 82 5.47 -5.63 49.79
CA GLN A 82 6.37 -5.40 48.66
C GLN A 82 5.98 -6.25 47.44
N LEU A 83 5.58 -7.50 47.66
CA LEU A 83 5.08 -8.40 46.62
C LEU A 83 3.81 -7.82 45.97
N SER A 84 2.87 -7.34 46.79
CA SER A 84 1.64 -6.66 46.34
C SER A 84 1.93 -5.42 45.49
N GLN A 85 2.95 -4.62 45.84
CA GLN A 85 3.37 -3.46 45.04
C GLN A 85 4.05 -3.84 43.73
N ALA A 86 4.93 -4.86 43.72
CA ALA A 86 5.58 -5.35 42.50
C ALA A 86 4.55 -5.90 41.50
N THR A 87 3.57 -6.67 41.98
CA THR A 87 2.44 -7.20 41.23
C THR A 87 1.62 -6.08 40.59
N LYS A 88 1.25 -5.05 41.37
CA LYS A 88 0.52 -3.88 40.85
C LYS A 88 1.32 -3.15 39.75
N ARG A 89 2.63 -2.97 39.94
CA ARG A 89 3.50 -2.32 38.94
C ARG A 89 3.59 -3.14 37.66
N ALA A 90 3.71 -4.47 37.75
CA ALA A 90 3.74 -5.34 36.58
C ALA A 90 2.44 -5.26 35.76
N ILE A 91 1.28 -5.25 36.44
CA ILE A 91 -0.03 -5.10 35.79
C ILE A 91 -0.14 -3.78 35.05
N VAL A 92 0.27 -2.66 35.67
CA VAL A 92 0.23 -1.34 35.01
C VAL A 92 1.11 -1.32 33.76
N ARG A 93 2.29 -1.93 33.81
CA ARG A 93 3.18 -1.99 32.64
C ARG A 93 2.64 -2.86 31.51
N MET A 94 2.01 -4.00 31.85
CA MET A 94 1.30 -4.82 30.87
C MET A 94 0.16 -4.03 30.21
N GLN A 95 -0.65 -3.33 31.01
CA GLN A 95 -1.76 -2.51 30.50
C GLN A 95 -1.23 -1.42 29.54
N GLN A 96 -0.17 -0.71 29.92
CA GLN A 96 0.45 0.32 29.08
C GLN A 96 0.97 -0.26 27.76
N GLY A 97 1.65 -1.42 27.81
CA GLY A 97 2.14 -2.09 26.61
C GLY A 97 1.01 -2.56 25.68
N LEU A 98 -0.09 -3.04 26.23
CA LEU A 98 -1.26 -3.46 25.45
C LEU A 98 -1.99 -2.28 24.80
N ILE A 99 -2.13 -1.15 25.51
CA ILE A 99 -2.71 0.07 24.94
C ILE A 99 -1.85 0.58 23.79
N ALA A 100 -0.53 0.67 23.98
CA ALA A 100 0.39 1.09 22.91
C ALA A 100 0.36 0.14 21.70
N ALA A 101 0.27 -1.17 21.93
CA ALA A 101 0.12 -2.15 20.87
C ALA A 101 -1.20 -1.97 20.10
N GLN A 102 -2.29 -1.60 20.79
CA GLN A 102 -3.57 -1.33 20.16
C GLN A 102 -3.51 -0.06 19.30
N GLU A 103 -2.94 1.04 19.82
CA GLU A 103 -2.78 2.30 19.07
C GLU A 103 -1.99 2.10 17.78
N LEU A 104 -0.93 1.27 17.82
CA LEU A 104 -0.17 0.86 16.63
C LEU A 104 -1.02 0.04 15.65
N GLY A 105 -1.89 -0.83 16.16
CA GLY A 105 -2.85 -1.59 15.35
C GLY A 105 -3.83 -0.67 14.61
N ASP A 106 -4.34 0.35 15.29
CA ASP A 106 -5.24 1.35 14.71
C ASP A 106 -4.53 2.21 13.65
N GLU A 107 -3.29 2.65 13.91
CA GLU A 107 -2.46 3.36 12.92
C GLU A 107 -2.21 2.49 11.67
N LYS A 108 -1.88 1.21 11.86
CA LYS A 108 -1.70 0.26 10.76
C LYS A 108 -2.98 0.13 9.92
N LEU A 109 -4.15 0.03 10.57
CA LEU A 109 -5.42 -0.06 9.87
C LEU A 109 -5.70 1.20 9.06
N GLN A 110 -5.43 2.37 9.63
CA GLN A 110 -5.60 3.66 8.93
C GLN A 110 -4.70 3.76 7.69
N ILE A 111 -3.44 3.33 7.79
CA ILE A 111 -2.50 3.32 6.67
C ILE A 111 -2.97 2.37 5.56
N VAL A 112 -3.42 1.17 5.92
CA VAL A 112 -3.94 0.18 4.96
C VAL A 112 -5.18 0.72 4.25
N GLN A 113 -6.09 1.36 4.99
CA GLN A 113 -7.28 1.98 4.39
C GLN A 113 -6.88 3.08 3.39
N HIS A 114 -5.95 3.96 3.78
CA HIS A 114 -5.49 5.03 2.89
C HIS A 114 -4.82 4.49 1.63
N LEU A 115 -4.00 3.44 1.76
CA LEU A 115 -3.37 2.76 0.64
C LEU A 115 -4.40 2.13 -0.32
N GLN A 116 -5.44 1.50 0.23
CA GLN A 116 -6.54 0.96 -0.57
C GLN A 116 -7.27 2.08 -1.31
N ASP A 117 -7.65 3.16 -0.63
CA ASP A 117 -8.37 4.28 -1.23
C ASP A 117 -7.57 4.93 -2.36
N LEU A 118 -6.24 5.05 -2.19
CA LEU A 118 -5.33 5.55 -3.21
C LEU A 118 -5.34 4.68 -4.48
N ILE A 119 -5.20 3.36 -4.31
CA ILE A 119 -5.19 2.41 -5.42
C ILE A 119 -6.56 2.37 -6.11
N ASP A 120 -7.63 2.32 -5.34
CA ASP A 120 -9.00 2.30 -5.85
C ASP A 120 -9.31 3.59 -6.63
N HIS A 121 -8.86 4.74 -6.13
CA HIS A 121 -9.02 6.01 -6.83
C HIS A 121 -8.30 6.00 -8.18
N LYS A 122 -7.01 5.64 -8.21
CA LYS A 122 -6.22 5.56 -9.46
C LYS A 122 -6.84 4.57 -10.46
N THR A 123 -7.25 3.41 -9.98
CA THR A 123 -7.90 2.36 -10.80
C THR A 123 -9.18 2.88 -11.44
N ARG A 124 -10.08 3.49 -10.65
CA ARG A 124 -11.36 4.02 -11.15
C ARG A 124 -11.17 5.18 -12.12
N THR A 125 -10.20 6.06 -11.85
CA THR A 125 -9.88 7.17 -12.74
C THR A 125 -9.40 6.65 -14.09
N LEU A 126 -8.45 5.71 -14.11
CA LEU A 126 -7.96 5.11 -15.36
C LEU A 126 -9.03 4.33 -16.11
N ASP A 127 -9.89 3.60 -15.41
CA ASP A 127 -11.02 2.89 -16.03
C ASP A 127 -12.01 3.85 -16.68
N GLN A 128 -12.29 4.97 -16.02
CA GLN A 128 -13.19 5.98 -16.56
C GLN A 128 -12.58 6.68 -17.77
N ASP A 129 -11.31 7.05 -17.70
CA ASP A 129 -10.59 7.67 -18.81
C ASP A 129 -10.50 6.71 -20.01
N PHE A 130 -10.25 5.43 -19.76
CA PHE A 130 -10.27 4.38 -20.79
C PHE A 130 -11.65 4.27 -21.46
N LYS A 131 -12.74 4.34 -20.69
CA LYS A 131 -14.11 4.36 -21.25
C LYS A 131 -14.38 5.62 -22.05
N ASN A 132 -13.83 6.76 -21.65
CA ASN A 132 -13.98 8.05 -22.34
C ASN A 132 -13.27 8.07 -23.71
N LEU A 133 -12.22 7.27 -23.89
CA LEU A 133 -11.62 7.04 -25.22
C LEU A 133 -12.60 6.33 -26.16
N GLY A 134 -13.34 5.34 -25.66
CA GLY A 134 -14.33 4.59 -26.45
C GLY A 134 -13.72 3.64 -27.51
N SER A 135 -14.52 2.67 -27.96
CA SER A 135 -14.11 1.69 -28.99
C SER A 135 -13.88 2.33 -30.37
N ASP A 136 -14.57 3.44 -30.63
CA ASP A 136 -14.51 4.16 -31.91
C ASP A 136 -13.17 4.86 -32.12
N PHE A 137 -12.53 5.33 -31.04
CA PHE A 137 -11.20 5.93 -31.09
C PHE A 137 -10.15 4.93 -31.59
N PHE A 138 -10.14 3.71 -31.05
CA PHE A 138 -9.21 2.66 -31.46
C PHE A 138 -9.49 2.19 -32.90
N SER A 139 -10.77 2.02 -33.25
CA SER A 139 -11.16 1.65 -34.62
C SER A 139 -10.68 2.69 -35.64
N ARG A 140 -10.77 3.99 -35.32
CA ARG A 140 -10.31 5.07 -36.20
C ARG A 140 -8.79 5.17 -36.30
N LEU A 141 -8.06 4.87 -35.23
CA LEU A 141 -6.60 4.78 -35.25
C LEU A 141 -6.12 3.65 -36.17
N ASP A 142 -6.80 2.50 -36.14
CA ASP A 142 -6.47 1.36 -37.00
C ASP A 142 -6.76 1.69 -38.49
N TYR A 143 -7.93 2.26 -38.81
CA TYR A 143 -8.24 2.71 -40.17
C TYR A 143 -7.30 3.81 -40.68
N GLY A 144 -6.93 4.77 -39.84
CA GLY A 144 -6.01 5.86 -40.21
C GLY A 144 -4.58 5.40 -40.47
N ARG A 145 -4.16 4.25 -39.91
CA ARG A 145 -2.85 3.64 -40.16
C ARG A 145 -2.81 2.94 -41.52
N GLU A 146 -3.89 2.27 -41.91
CA GLU A 146 -4.02 1.61 -43.21
C GLU A 146 -4.08 2.61 -44.36
N GLU A 147 -4.79 3.73 -44.19
CA GLU A 147 -4.90 4.79 -45.19
C GLU A 147 -3.54 5.44 -45.48
N LYS A 148 -2.74 5.72 -44.44
CA LYS A 148 -1.38 6.27 -44.59
C LYS A 148 -0.43 5.33 -45.32
N MET A 149 -0.48 4.02 -45.03
CA MET A 149 0.34 3.03 -45.74
C MET A 149 -0.03 2.91 -47.24
N SER A 150 -1.33 3.00 -47.56
CA SER A 150 -1.81 2.95 -48.95
C SER A 150 -1.37 4.18 -49.76
N VAL A 151 -1.42 5.37 -49.14
CA VAL A 151 -0.98 6.63 -49.78
C VAL A 151 0.54 6.64 -49.99
N GLU A 152 1.34 6.20 -49.02
CA GLU A 152 2.80 6.08 -49.18
C GLU A 152 3.19 5.08 -50.28
N GLN A 153 2.50 3.94 -50.38
CA GLN A 153 2.73 2.96 -51.45
C GLN A 153 2.38 3.52 -52.83
N GLN A 154 1.28 4.26 -52.97
CA GLN A 154 0.92 4.91 -54.24
C GLN A 154 1.92 6.00 -54.64
N GLN A 155 2.49 6.72 -53.68
CA GLN A 155 3.49 7.77 -53.94
C GLN A 155 4.81 7.16 -54.44
N GLN A 156 5.29 6.08 -53.81
CA GLN A 156 6.48 5.35 -54.26
C GLN A 156 6.29 4.73 -55.65
N GLN A 157 5.11 4.20 -55.95
CA GLN A 157 4.83 3.62 -57.26
C GLN A 157 4.71 4.67 -58.39
N LYS A 158 4.35 5.92 -58.06
CA LYS A 158 4.40 7.06 -58.99
C LYS A 158 5.83 7.52 -59.27
N GLU A 159 6.69 7.62 -58.26
CA GLU A 159 8.10 7.99 -58.45
C GLU A 159 8.87 6.97 -59.30
N ILE A 160 8.63 5.67 -59.10
CA ILE A 160 9.23 4.59 -59.90
C ILE A 160 8.81 4.69 -61.38
N ARG A 161 7.57 5.12 -61.67
CA ARG A 161 7.08 5.31 -63.05
C ARG A 161 7.66 6.55 -63.73
N THR A 162 7.96 7.61 -62.98
CA THR A 162 8.53 8.86 -63.54
C THR A 162 10.05 8.82 -63.71
N ALA A 163 10.74 7.90 -63.05
CA ALA A 163 12.20 7.74 -63.13
C ALA A 163 12.66 6.85 -64.31
N SER A 164 11.74 6.33 -65.14
CA SER A 164 12.10 5.57 -66.34
C SER A 164 12.56 6.55 -67.44
N PRO A 165 13.84 6.54 -67.86
CA PRO A 165 14.32 7.46 -68.87
C PRO A 165 13.70 7.08 -70.22
N ALA A 166 13.01 8.05 -70.84
CA ALA A 166 12.59 7.93 -72.24
C ALA A 166 13.86 7.75 -73.09
N CYS A 167 13.91 6.65 -73.83
CA CYS A 167 14.95 6.35 -74.82
C CYS A 167 15.00 7.42 -75.92
#